data_AF-A0A1F8DIV8-F1
#
_entry.id   AF-A0A1F8DIV8-F1
#
_cell.length_a   1.000
_cell.length_b   1.000
_cell.length_c   1.000
_cell.angle_alpha   90.00
_cell.angle_beta   90.00
_cell.angle_gamma   90.00
#
_symmetry.space_group_name_H-M   'P 1'
#
loop_
_entity.id
_entity.type
_entity.pdbx_description
1 polymer ?
#
loop_
_entity_poly.entity_id
_entity_poly.type
_entity_poly.pdbx_seq_one_letter_code
_entity_poly.pdbx_strand_id
1 'polypeptide(L)'
;MRITSILAVILIHTTTRTLEAAKFNLTDFPLTIFLNQIARFAVPLFFLISGFVLETSSDLVIGFFSFLKKRFSKIFIPYVFWSAIYYLFVYSQNRENFFAVLLKGNASYQLYFIPSLCIFYLLFPLFHRIYRFIANKYILLIILSSQVWLLYQDYYVKEFKFDDPVHIAILAYFLFILGIVAARKKDAINRFVHKWKYILFVAAAGAGVYVFREGVSRFLTTGNYLSYYSQWRPSVLIYTVILGLILFCIFENTKLQFSQIQKVSRLSFLVFFIHVIVLEVSWTIIGRFLFTLMSGNIIGKLVFDLIFFGETAAISFLIAFFLHKIPKLHRLIG
;
A
#
# COMPACT_ATOMS: atom_id res chain seq x y z
N MET A 1 9.51 7.81 -1.52
CA MET A 1 8.16 7.42 -1.05
C MET A 1 7.61 6.16 -1.74
N ARG A 2 7.46 6.09 -3.07
CA ARG A 2 6.93 4.88 -3.76
C ARG A 2 7.70 3.59 -3.45
N ILE A 3 9.04 3.65 -3.48
CA ILE A 3 9.90 2.51 -3.13
C ILE A 3 9.63 2.05 -1.69
N THR A 4 9.54 2.99 -0.74
CA THR A 4 9.21 2.70 0.66
C THR A 4 7.86 2.01 0.79
N SER A 5 6.83 2.50 0.08
CA SER A 5 5.50 1.88 0.08
C SER A 5 5.52 0.47 -0.50
N ILE A 6 6.20 0.22 -1.62
CA ILE A 6 6.25 -1.13 -2.20
C ILE A 6 7.05 -2.11 -1.34
N LEU A 7 8.15 -1.67 -0.74
CA LEU A 7 8.90 -2.49 0.22
C LEU A 7 8.05 -2.79 1.45
N ALA A 8 7.29 -1.83 1.96
CA ALA A 8 6.37 -2.08 3.06
C ALA A 8 5.23 -3.05 2.67
N VAL A 9 4.71 -3.00 1.44
CA VAL A 9 3.75 -4.01 0.92
C VAL A 9 4.38 -5.40 0.88
N ILE A 10 5.59 -5.54 0.33
CA ILE A 10 6.30 -6.84 0.31
C ILE A 10 6.49 -7.34 1.75
N LEU A 11 6.90 -6.47 2.67
CA LEU A 11 7.10 -6.83 4.08
C LEU A 11 5.80 -7.32 4.74
N ILE A 12 4.65 -6.68 4.46
CA ILE A 12 3.35 -7.17 4.94
C ILE A 12 3.11 -8.59 4.44
N HIS A 13 3.29 -8.85 3.14
CA HIS A 13 2.95 -10.15 2.56
C HIS A 13 3.92 -11.26 2.99
N THR A 14 5.23 -11.00 3.05
CA THR A 14 6.20 -11.99 3.52
C THR A 14 5.97 -12.34 4.99
N THR A 15 5.71 -11.34 5.84
CA THR A 15 5.41 -11.59 7.27
C THR A 15 4.04 -12.26 7.46
N THR A 16 3.04 -11.95 6.64
CA THR A 16 1.75 -12.68 6.65
C THR A 16 1.97 -14.16 6.30
N ARG A 17 2.82 -14.47 5.32
CA ARG A 17 3.17 -15.86 4.97
C ARG A 17 3.89 -16.59 6.12
N THR A 18 4.81 -15.92 6.80
CA THR A 18 5.45 -16.46 8.02
C THR A 18 4.41 -16.77 9.10
N LEU A 19 3.47 -15.85 9.34
CA LEU A 19 2.42 -16.02 10.35
C LEU A 19 1.45 -17.16 9.99
N GLU A 20 1.08 -17.32 8.72
CA GLU A 20 0.30 -18.46 8.24
C GLU A 20 1.01 -19.79 8.53
N ALA A 21 2.30 -19.87 8.23
CA ALA A 21 3.11 -21.07 8.48
C ALA A 21 3.26 -21.36 9.98
N ALA A 22 3.30 -20.31 10.81
CA ALA A 22 3.26 -20.38 12.26
C ALA A 22 1.85 -20.65 12.82
N LYS A 23 0.83 -20.91 11.98
CA LYS A 23 -0.57 -21.09 12.37
C LYS A 23 -1.12 -19.93 13.21
N PHE A 24 -0.67 -18.72 12.91
CA PHE A 24 -1.00 -17.49 13.64
C PHE A 24 -0.67 -17.55 15.14
N ASN A 25 0.34 -18.33 15.54
CA ASN A 25 0.85 -18.32 16.90
C ASN A 25 1.60 -17.00 17.16
N LEU A 26 0.88 -16.03 17.72
CA LEU A 26 1.40 -14.67 17.84
C LEU A 26 2.46 -14.52 18.94
N THR A 27 2.41 -15.34 20.00
CA THR A 27 3.38 -15.26 21.10
C THR A 27 4.78 -15.68 20.67
N ASP A 28 4.85 -16.57 19.68
CA ASP A 28 6.09 -17.16 19.21
C ASP A 28 6.81 -16.31 18.17
N PHE A 29 6.11 -15.35 17.55
CA PHE A 29 6.58 -14.53 16.42
C PHE A 29 6.34 -13.01 16.63
N PRO A 30 6.78 -12.42 17.76
CA PRO A 30 6.49 -11.02 18.09
C PRO A 30 7.13 -10.02 17.12
N LEU A 31 8.32 -10.32 16.59
CA LEU A 31 8.94 -9.45 15.58
C LEU A 31 8.18 -9.48 14.26
N THR A 32 7.77 -10.66 13.78
CA THR A 32 6.98 -10.82 12.55
C THR A 32 5.72 -9.96 12.60
N ILE A 33 5.03 -10.01 13.74
CA ILE A 33 3.85 -9.19 14.04
C ILE A 33 4.20 -7.72 14.03
N PHE A 34 5.28 -7.34 14.71
CA PHE A 34 5.72 -5.96 14.77
C PHE A 34 5.99 -5.40 13.38
N LEU A 35 6.82 -6.09 12.60
CA LEU A 35 7.16 -5.74 11.21
C LEU A 35 5.91 -5.63 10.33
N ASN A 36 4.97 -6.58 10.47
CA ASN A 36 3.71 -6.56 9.74
C ASN A 36 2.87 -5.31 10.08
N GLN A 37 2.70 -4.99 11.38
CA GLN A 37 1.87 -3.87 11.84
C GLN A 37 2.49 -2.51 11.50
N ILE A 38 3.80 -2.34 11.71
CA ILE A 38 4.45 -1.06 11.38
C ILE A 38 4.50 -0.82 9.87
N ALA A 39 4.30 -1.84 9.03
CA ALA A 39 4.24 -1.68 7.59
C ALA A 39 2.82 -1.31 7.08
N ARG A 40 1.77 -1.38 7.92
CA ARG A 40 0.36 -1.17 7.53
C ARG A 40 0.04 0.22 6.96
N PHE A 41 0.96 1.18 7.06
CA PHE A 41 0.84 2.46 6.35
C PHE A 41 0.94 2.33 4.82
N ALA A 42 1.43 1.19 4.29
CA ALA A 42 1.85 1.06 2.90
C ALA A 42 0.76 1.41 1.87
N VAL A 43 -0.41 0.77 1.98
CA VAL A 43 -1.54 0.97 1.04
C VAL A 43 -2.24 2.33 1.27
N PRO A 44 -2.55 2.74 2.51
CA PRO A 44 -2.96 4.11 2.82
C PRO A 44 -2.04 5.18 2.18
N LEU A 45 -0.72 5.00 2.30
CA LEU A 45 0.27 5.91 1.72
C LEU A 45 0.26 5.87 0.19
N PHE A 46 -0.03 4.73 -0.44
CA PHE A 46 -0.19 4.66 -1.90
C PHE A 46 -1.36 5.50 -2.41
N PHE A 47 -2.50 5.55 -1.71
CA PHE A 47 -3.61 6.44 -2.07
C PHE A 47 -3.19 7.92 -1.96
N LEU A 48 -2.49 8.29 -0.88
CA LEU A 48 -1.96 9.65 -0.71
C LEU A 48 -0.98 10.03 -1.83
N ILE A 49 0.01 9.17 -2.11
CA ILE A 49 0.98 9.39 -3.20
C ILE A 49 0.26 9.50 -4.55
N SER A 50 -0.79 8.71 -4.77
CA SER A 50 -1.54 8.73 -6.03
C SER A 50 -2.25 10.07 -6.24
N GLY A 51 -2.94 10.59 -5.23
CA GLY A 51 -3.56 11.93 -5.29
C GLY A 51 -2.53 13.03 -5.52
N PHE A 52 -1.40 12.97 -4.82
CA PHE A 52 -0.30 13.93 -4.96
C PHE A 52 0.28 13.97 -6.38
N VAL A 53 0.56 12.79 -6.94
CA VAL A 53 1.16 12.67 -8.27
C VAL A 53 0.19 13.11 -9.34
N LEU A 54 -1.08 12.76 -9.23
CA LEU A 54 -2.10 13.17 -10.20
C LEU A 54 -2.20 14.68 -10.27
N GLU A 55 -2.28 15.33 -9.12
CA GLU A 55 -2.37 16.79 -9.04
C GLU A 55 -1.09 17.49 -9.55
N THR A 56 0.07 16.87 -9.38
CA THR A 56 1.35 17.41 -9.87
C THR A 56 1.53 17.21 -11.38
N SER A 57 0.91 16.18 -11.98
CA SER A 57 1.21 15.74 -13.35
C SER A 57 0.65 16.61 -14.47
N SER A 58 -0.09 17.68 -14.17
CA SER A 58 -0.72 18.62 -15.14
C SER A 58 -1.58 18.00 -16.25
N ASP A 59 -1.83 16.69 -16.22
CA ASP A 59 -2.49 15.94 -17.30
C ASP A 59 -3.93 16.38 -17.55
N LEU A 60 -4.59 16.98 -16.57
CA LEU A 60 -5.95 17.52 -16.69
C LEU A 60 -6.05 18.71 -17.65
N VAL A 61 -4.96 19.44 -17.87
CA VAL A 61 -4.89 20.57 -18.81
C VAL A 61 -5.13 20.10 -20.25
N ILE A 62 -4.83 18.83 -20.54
CA ILE A 62 -4.94 18.20 -21.87
C ILE A 62 -6.38 17.69 -22.14
N GLY A 63 -7.31 17.90 -21.21
CA GLY A 63 -8.72 17.49 -21.31
C GLY A 63 -9.03 16.14 -20.65
N PHE A 64 -10.26 16.01 -20.15
CA PHE A 64 -10.72 14.88 -19.33
C PHE A 64 -10.57 13.51 -20.03
N PHE A 65 -10.99 13.42 -21.29
CA PHE A 65 -10.91 12.16 -22.04
C PHE A 65 -9.47 11.71 -22.29
N SER A 66 -8.59 12.65 -22.62
CA SER A 66 -7.16 12.38 -22.82
C SER A 66 -6.50 11.91 -21.52
N PHE A 67 -6.83 12.56 -20.40
CA PHE A 67 -6.42 12.15 -19.05
C PHE A 67 -6.84 10.70 -18.75
N LEU A 68 -8.13 10.37 -18.89
CA LEU A 68 -8.64 9.03 -18.62
C LEU A 68 -7.99 7.98 -19.53
N LYS A 69 -7.89 8.25 -20.84
CA LYS A 69 -7.26 7.32 -21.79
C LYS A 69 -5.80 7.02 -21.43
N LYS A 70 -5.02 8.05 -21.09
CA LYS A 70 -3.62 7.91 -20.68
C LYS A 70 -3.51 7.08 -19.40
N ARG A 71 -4.38 7.30 -18.42
CA ARG A 71 -4.34 6.58 -17.13
C ARG A 71 -4.86 5.16 -17.23
N PHE A 72 -5.94 4.95 -17.97
CA PHE A 72 -6.49 3.63 -18.28
C PHE A 72 -5.43 2.74 -18.93
N SER A 73 -4.74 3.24 -19.97
CA SER A 73 -3.69 2.45 -20.64
C SER A 73 -2.51 2.08 -19.75
N LYS A 74 -2.16 2.93 -18.77
CA LYS A 74 -0.99 2.71 -17.90
C LYS A 74 -1.28 1.87 -16.66
N ILE A 75 -2.54 1.75 -16.25
CA ILE A 75 -2.91 1.05 -15.02
C ILE A 75 -3.80 -0.14 -15.33
N PHE A 76 -4.87 0.08 -16.09
CA PHE A 76 -5.88 -0.94 -16.33
C PHE A 76 -5.35 -2.06 -17.24
N ILE A 77 -4.55 -1.74 -18.26
CA ILE A 77 -3.97 -2.77 -19.15
C ILE A 77 -3.04 -3.71 -18.37
N PRO A 78 -2.03 -3.23 -17.62
CA PRO A 78 -1.23 -4.11 -16.76
C PRO A 78 -2.05 -4.87 -15.74
N TYR A 79 -3.06 -4.22 -15.15
CA TYR A 79 -3.94 -4.86 -14.19
C TYR A 79 -4.71 -6.05 -14.77
N VAL A 80 -5.32 -5.91 -15.94
CA VAL A 80 -6.03 -7.03 -16.61
C VAL A 80 -5.05 -8.14 -16.97
N PHE A 81 -3.88 -7.79 -17.51
CA PHE A 81 -2.85 -8.76 -17.88
C PHE A 81 -2.39 -9.59 -16.68
N TRP A 82 -2.01 -8.94 -15.58
CA TRP A 82 -1.57 -9.63 -14.38
C TRP A 82 -2.72 -10.36 -13.68
N SER A 83 -3.94 -9.81 -13.66
CA SER A 83 -5.11 -10.51 -13.13
C SER A 83 -5.38 -11.81 -13.89
N ALA A 84 -5.21 -11.83 -15.21
CA ALA A 84 -5.32 -13.06 -16.01
C ALA A 84 -4.23 -14.07 -15.61
N ILE A 85 -2.99 -13.61 -15.40
CA ILE A 85 -1.90 -14.50 -14.94
C ILE A 85 -2.24 -15.12 -13.59
N TYR A 86 -2.67 -14.32 -12.62
CA TYR A 86 -3.04 -14.84 -11.30
C TYR A 86 -4.23 -15.80 -11.37
N TYR A 87 -5.28 -15.42 -12.10
CA TYR A 87 -6.49 -16.21 -12.22
C TYR A 87 -6.26 -17.55 -12.93
N LEU A 88 -5.42 -17.59 -13.98
CA LEU A 88 -5.20 -18.81 -14.77
C LEU A 88 -4.09 -19.71 -14.22
N PHE A 89 -3.02 -19.14 -13.63
CA PHE A 89 -1.81 -19.90 -13.31
C PHE A 89 -1.45 -19.97 -11.83
N VAL A 90 -1.80 -18.96 -11.02
CA VAL A 90 -1.40 -18.91 -9.60
C VAL A 90 -2.52 -19.40 -8.68
N TYR A 91 -3.73 -18.90 -8.91
CA TYR A 91 -4.94 -19.21 -8.14
C TYR A 91 -6.01 -19.83 -9.04
N SER A 92 -5.61 -20.82 -9.85
CA SER A 92 -6.44 -21.50 -10.86
C SER A 92 -7.68 -22.23 -10.31
N GLN A 93 -7.78 -22.35 -9.00
CA GLN A 93 -8.93 -22.95 -8.32
C GLN A 93 -10.08 -21.95 -8.11
N ASN A 94 -9.89 -20.66 -8.41
CA ASN A 94 -10.95 -19.67 -8.30
C ASN A 94 -12.05 -19.94 -9.35
N ARG A 95 -13.28 -20.20 -8.89
CA ARG A 95 -14.44 -20.52 -9.72
C ARG A 95 -15.30 -19.31 -10.07
N GLU A 96 -15.01 -18.14 -9.50
CA GLU A 96 -15.72 -16.92 -9.86
C GLU A 96 -15.47 -16.55 -11.33
N ASN A 97 -16.46 -15.92 -11.97
CA ASN A 97 -16.32 -15.43 -13.32
C ASN A 97 -15.18 -14.39 -13.42
N PHE A 98 -14.30 -14.52 -14.41
CA PHE A 98 -13.15 -13.62 -14.56
C PHE A 98 -13.52 -12.13 -14.62
N PHE A 99 -14.68 -11.78 -15.18
CA PHE A 99 -15.15 -10.39 -15.21
C PHE A 99 -15.50 -9.89 -13.79
N ALA A 100 -16.16 -10.72 -12.98
CA ALA A 100 -16.42 -10.39 -11.57
C ALA A 100 -15.10 -10.25 -10.79
N VAL A 101 -14.13 -11.12 -11.09
CA VAL A 101 -12.80 -11.08 -10.48
C VAL A 101 -12.04 -9.78 -10.83
N LEU A 102 -12.14 -9.33 -12.08
CA LEU A 102 -11.58 -8.06 -12.54
C LEU A 102 -12.28 -6.83 -11.93
N LEU A 103 -13.58 -6.91 -11.68
CA LEU A 103 -14.30 -5.78 -11.05
C LEU A 103 -13.95 -5.66 -9.57
N LYS A 104 -13.93 -6.78 -8.84
CA LYS A 104 -13.60 -6.82 -7.41
C LYS A 104 -12.12 -6.64 -7.12
N GLY A 105 -11.25 -6.99 -8.07
CA GLY A 105 -9.81 -7.01 -7.84
C GLY A 105 -9.31 -8.19 -7.01
N ASN A 106 -10.09 -9.26 -6.90
CA ASN A 106 -9.77 -10.43 -6.08
C ASN A 106 -8.99 -11.53 -6.84
N ALA A 107 -8.42 -11.24 -8.01
CA ALA A 107 -7.54 -12.18 -8.72
C ALA A 107 -6.31 -12.56 -7.89
N SER A 108 -5.84 -11.64 -7.05
CA SER A 108 -4.81 -11.85 -6.03
C SER A 108 -4.99 -10.81 -4.94
N TYR A 109 -4.59 -11.13 -3.70
CA TYR A 109 -4.91 -10.34 -2.51
C TYR A 109 -4.35 -8.91 -2.49
N GLN A 110 -3.40 -8.56 -3.34
CA GLN A 110 -2.84 -7.21 -3.47
C GLN A 110 -3.59 -6.39 -4.53
N LEU A 111 -4.30 -7.04 -5.46
CA LEU A 111 -4.84 -6.41 -6.65
C LEU A 111 -6.12 -5.59 -6.42
N TYR A 112 -6.82 -5.78 -5.29
CA TYR A 112 -8.02 -4.99 -4.91
C TYR A 112 -7.74 -3.48 -4.89
N PHE A 113 -6.48 -3.09 -4.67
CA PHE A 113 -6.06 -1.69 -4.68
C PHE A 113 -6.33 -1.02 -6.04
N ILE A 114 -6.18 -1.74 -7.16
CA ILE A 114 -6.24 -1.14 -8.49
C ILE A 114 -7.66 -0.70 -8.90
N PRO A 115 -8.71 -1.54 -8.78
CA PRO A 115 -10.06 -1.08 -9.10
C PRO A 115 -10.52 0.08 -8.18
N SER A 116 -10.10 0.05 -6.91
CA SER A 116 -10.35 1.14 -5.94
C SER A 116 -9.64 2.44 -6.34
N LEU A 117 -8.40 2.34 -6.82
CA LEU A 117 -7.67 3.48 -7.39
C LEU A 117 -8.34 4.03 -8.65
N CYS A 118 -8.94 3.18 -9.48
CA CYS A 118 -9.67 3.60 -10.67
C CYS A 118 -10.89 4.46 -10.32
N ILE A 119 -11.61 4.16 -9.23
CA ILE A 119 -12.70 5.02 -8.72
C ILE A 119 -12.16 6.44 -8.46
N PHE A 120 -11.03 6.56 -7.75
CA PHE A 120 -10.45 7.87 -7.48
C PHE A 120 -9.97 8.60 -8.73
N TYR A 121 -9.54 7.87 -9.76
CA TYR A 121 -9.12 8.49 -11.02
C TYR A 121 -10.31 9.07 -11.79
N LEU A 122 -11.48 8.42 -11.70
CA LEU A 122 -12.73 8.96 -12.23
C LEU A 122 -13.20 10.19 -11.43
N LEU A 123 -13.02 10.19 -10.11
CA LEU A 123 -13.40 11.30 -9.22
C LEU A 123 -12.39 12.46 -9.21
N PHE A 124 -11.14 12.22 -9.59
CA PHE A 124 -10.06 13.20 -9.53
C PHE A 124 -10.38 14.53 -10.22
N PRO A 125 -11.00 14.58 -11.41
CA PRO A 125 -11.33 15.84 -12.08
C PRO A 125 -12.34 16.68 -11.31
N LEU A 126 -13.28 16.04 -10.60
CA LEU A 126 -14.17 16.72 -9.67
C LEU A 126 -13.36 17.33 -8.53
N PHE A 127 -12.54 16.54 -7.84
CA PHE A 127 -11.69 17.02 -6.73
C PHE A 127 -10.76 18.17 -7.15
N HIS A 128 -10.18 18.09 -8.34
CA HIS A 128 -9.36 19.15 -8.92
C HIS A 128 -10.15 20.45 -9.12
N ARG A 129 -11.38 20.36 -9.66
CA ARG A 129 -12.28 21.50 -9.88
C ARG A 129 -12.71 22.15 -8.56
N ILE A 130 -13.04 21.34 -7.55
CA ILE A 130 -13.48 21.82 -6.23
C ILE A 130 -12.31 22.02 -5.25
N TYR A 131 -11.06 22.08 -5.74
CA TYR A 131 -9.86 22.18 -4.90
C TYR A 131 -9.98 23.25 -3.81
N ARG A 132 -10.45 24.45 -4.15
CA ARG A 132 -10.58 25.56 -3.20
C ARG A 132 -11.49 25.23 -2.02
N PHE A 133 -12.52 24.44 -2.26
CA PHE A 133 -13.45 23.97 -1.23
C PHE A 133 -12.79 22.88 -0.35
N ILE A 134 -12.25 21.81 -0.95
CA ILE A 134 -11.66 20.69 -0.19
C ILE A 134 -10.36 21.08 0.53
N ALA A 135 -9.64 22.11 0.06
CA ALA A 135 -8.42 22.60 0.69
C ALA A 135 -8.67 23.63 1.81
N ASN A 136 -9.93 24.04 2.02
CA ASN A 136 -10.32 24.86 3.17
C ASN A 136 -10.09 24.06 4.46
N LYS A 137 -9.48 24.68 5.48
CA LYS A 137 -9.10 23.99 6.73
C LYS A 137 -10.29 23.35 7.46
N TYR A 138 -11.45 23.99 7.47
CA TYR A 138 -12.64 23.47 8.15
C TYR A 138 -13.25 22.31 7.38
N ILE A 139 -13.31 22.43 6.05
CA ILE A 139 -13.78 21.34 5.19
C ILE A 139 -12.84 20.13 5.29
N LEU A 140 -11.53 20.34 5.27
CA LEU A 140 -10.55 19.26 5.41
C LEU A 140 -10.66 18.56 6.78
N LEU A 141 -10.94 19.31 7.85
CA LEU A 141 -11.24 18.74 9.17
C LEU A 141 -12.54 17.92 9.17
N ILE A 142 -13.59 18.38 8.49
CA ILE A 142 -14.84 17.62 8.34
C ILE A 142 -14.58 16.31 7.57
N ILE A 143 -13.82 16.36 6.47
CA ILE A 143 -13.44 15.18 5.67
C ILE A 143 -12.59 14.21 6.50
N LEU A 144 -11.66 14.72 7.32
CA LEU A 144 -10.87 13.91 8.24
C LEU A 144 -11.75 13.24 9.30
N SER A 145 -12.62 14.01 9.97
CA SER A 145 -13.51 13.51 11.01
C SER A 145 -14.47 12.45 10.47
N SER A 146 -15.01 12.65 9.26
CA SER A 146 -15.84 11.63 8.62
C SER A 146 -15.05 10.37 8.27
N GLN A 147 -13.78 10.50 7.85
CA GLN A 147 -12.93 9.33 7.57
C GLN A 147 -12.63 8.54 8.84
N VAL A 148 -12.27 9.24 9.92
CA VAL A 148 -12.01 8.62 11.23
C VAL A 148 -13.26 7.90 11.73
N TRP A 149 -14.44 8.52 11.59
CA TRP A 149 -15.70 7.90 11.95
C TRP A 149 -15.98 6.64 11.11
N LEU A 150 -15.83 6.69 9.78
CA LEU A 150 -16.03 5.53 8.91
C LEU A 150 -15.09 4.38 9.24
N LEU A 151 -13.79 4.67 9.43
CA LEU A 151 -12.81 3.66 9.83
C LEU A 151 -13.12 3.08 11.21
N TYR A 152 -13.63 3.90 12.15
CA TYR A 152 -14.03 3.42 13.46
C TYR A 152 -15.24 2.49 13.37
N GLN A 153 -16.27 2.87 12.60
CA GLN A 153 -17.46 2.03 12.42
C GLN A 153 -17.08 0.68 11.80
N ASP A 154 -16.34 0.71 10.70
CA ASP A 154 -15.94 -0.48 9.96
C ASP A 154 -15.09 -1.44 10.81
N TYR A 155 -14.12 -0.91 11.56
CA TYR A 155 -13.17 -1.72 12.32
C TYR A 155 -13.66 -2.13 13.73
N TYR A 156 -14.31 -1.22 14.46
CA TYR A 156 -14.66 -1.44 15.87
C TYR A 156 -16.09 -1.88 16.11
N VAL A 157 -17.02 -1.47 15.25
CA VAL A 157 -18.46 -1.68 15.45
C VAL A 157 -18.97 -2.81 14.57
N LYS A 158 -18.96 -2.59 13.25
CA LYS A 158 -19.44 -3.55 12.27
C LYS A 158 -18.92 -3.17 10.89
N GLU A 159 -18.26 -4.13 10.25
CA GLU A 159 -17.80 -4.02 8.87
C GLU A 159 -18.96 -3.63 7.93
N PHE A 160 -18.68 -2.68 7.03
CA PHE A 160 -19.66 -2.27 6.05
C PHE A 160 -19.94 -3.39 5.04
N LYS A 161 -21.21 -3.51 4.61
CA LYS A 161 -21.64 -4.51 3.61
C LYS A 161 -21.38 -4.08 2.17
N PHE A 162 -20.37 -3.24 1.93
CA PHE A 162 -20.00 -2.85 0.57
C PHE A 162 -18.95 -3.84 0.06
N ASP A 163 -19.11 -4.29 -1.17
CA ASP A 163 -18.06 -5.08 -1.82
C ASP A 163 -16.92 -4.18 -2.32
N ASP A 164 -15.74 -4.75 -2.45
CA ASP A 164 -14.65 -4.16 -3.19
C ASP A 164 -15.05 -3.96 -4.66
N PRO A 165 -14.71 -2.81 -5.26
CA PRO A 165 -13.75 -1.80 -4.78
C PRO A 165 -14.34 -0.59 -4.03
N VAL A 166 -15.67 -0.55 -3.86
CA VAL A 166 -16.36 0.62 -3.28
C VAL A 166 -16.03 0.77 -1.79
N HIS A 167 -15.99 -0.35 -1.06
CA HIS A 167 -15.61 -0.37 0.36
C HIS A 167 -14.27 0.31 0.59
N ILE A 168 -13.23 -0.10 -0.13
CA ILE A 168 -11.88 0.46 -0.02
C ILE A 168 -11.83 1.94 -0.40
N ALA A 169 -12.58 2.36 -1.43
CA ALA A 169 -12.65 3.77 -1.81
C ALA A 169 -13.27 4.63 -0.68
N ILE A 170 -14.29 4.13 0.01
CA ILE A 170 -14.89 4.79 1.19
C ILE A 170 -13.89 4.85 2.36
N LEU A 171 -13.04 3.84 2.53
CA LEU A 171 -12.06 3.82 3.62
C LEU A 171 -10.77 4.61 3.33
N ALA A 172 -10.57 5.06 2.09
CA ALA A 172 -9.32 5.70 1.64
C ALA A 172 -9.45 7.16 1.13
N TYR A 173 -10.66 7.71 0.97
CA TYR A 173 -10.86 8.97 0.24
C TYR A 173 -10.12 10.15 0.85
N PHE A 174 -10.05 10.26 2.19
CA PHE A 174 -9.36 11.37 2.83
C PHE A 174 -7.87 11.38 2.48
N LEU A 175 -7.21 10.22 2.43
CA LEU A 175 -5.79 10.13 2.09
C LEU A 175 -5.53 10.55 0.65
N PHE A 176 -6.40 10.14 -0.28
CA PHE A 176 -6.32 10.57 -1.67
C PHE A 176 -6.51 12.10 -1.80
N ILE A 177 -7.52 12.67 -1.14
CA ILE A 177 -7.77 14.12 -1.10
C ILE A 177 -6.59 14.86 -0.45
N LEU A 178 -6.06 14.34 0.66
CA LEU A 178 -4.90 14.91 1.34
C LEU A 178 -3.68 14.95 0.41
N GLY A 179 -3.49 13.92 -0.42
CA GLY A 179 -2.49 13.90 -1.49
C GLY A 179 -2.64 15.07 -2.47
N ILE A 180 -3.86 15.32 -2.96
CA ILE A 180 -4.17 16.45 -3.86
C ILE A 180 -3.86 17.79 -3.16
N VAL A 181 -4.31 17.95 -1.91
CA VAL A 181 -4.05 19.18 -1.13
C VAL A 181 -2.55 19.38 -0.89
N ALA A 182 -1.83 18.30 -0.59
CA ALA A 182 -0.39 18.33 -0.34
C ALA A 182 0.42 18.74 -1.58
N ALA A 183 0.01 18.33 -2.78
CA ALA A 183 0.70 18.67 -4.03
C ALA A 183 0.78 20.19 -4.25
N ARG A 184 -0.31 20.93 -3.99
CA ARG A 184 -0.34 22.39 -4.14
C ARG A 184 0.22 23.17 -2.95
N LYS A 185 0.45 22.51 -1.80
CA LYS A 185 0.98 23.12 -0.57
C LYS A 185 2.33 22.56 -0.15
N LYS A 186 3.09 21.98 -1.09
CA LYS A 186 4.36 21.29 -0.84
C LYS A 186 5.36 22.11 -0.01
N ASP A 187 5.52 23.40 -0.31
CA ASP A 187 6.51 24.25 0.35
C ASP A 187 6.10 24.58 1.79
N ALA A 188 4.80 24.78 2.02
CA ALA A 188 4.26 25.00 3.35
C ALA A 188 4.40 23.75 4.22
N ILE A 189 4.14 22.57 3.65
CA ILE A 189 4.36 21.28 4.31
C ILE A 189 5.84 21.11 4.65
N ASN A 190 6.73 21.38 3.69
CA ASN A 190 8.17 21.23 3.93
C ASN A 190 8.65 22.13 5.10
N ARG A 191 8.21 23.39 5.15
CA ARG A 191 8.52 24.30 6.27
C ARG A 191 7.96 23.80 7.61
N PHE A 192 6.72 23.31 7.62
CA PHE A 192 6.09 22.76 8.81
C PHE A 192 6.86 21.54 9.35
N VAL A 193 7.18 20.58 8.47
CA VAL A 193 7.87 19.34 8.87
C VAL A 193 9.28 19.65 9.36
N HIS A 194 10.02 20.55 8.73
CA HIS A 194 11.34 20.96 9.22
C HIS A 194 11.29 21.57 10.61
N LYS A 195 10.31 22.45 10.87
CA LYS A 195 10.12 23.10 12.18
C LYS A 195 9.84 22.07 13.27
N TRP A 196 9.06 21.04 12.97
CA TRP A 196 8.55 20.07 13.95
C TRP A 196 9.15 18.67 13.83
N LYS A 197 10.26 18.49 13.09
CA LYS A 197 10.77 17.17 12.68
C LYS A 197 10.95 16.20 13.84
N TYR A 198 11.57 16.63 14.95
CA TYR A 198 11.81 15.76 16.10
C TYR A 198 10.51 15.32 16.78
N ILE A 199 9.55 16.24 16.93
CA ILE A 199 8.23 15.93 17.48
C ILE A 199 7.47 14.98 16.56
N LEU A 200 7.54 15.19 15.23
CA LEU A 200 6.93 14.28 14.27
C LEU A 200 7.57 12.89 14.32
N PHE A 201 8.89 12.76 14.45
CA PHE A 201 9.56 11.47 14.60
C PHE A 201 9.10 10.73 15.86
N VAL A 202 9.07 11.41 17.01
CA VAL A 202 8.56 10.82 18.27
C VAL A 202 7.08 10.44 18.12
N ALA A 203 6.27 11.30 17.50
CA ALA A 203 4.86 11.02 17.25
C ALA A 203 4.66 9.82 16.30
N ALA A 204 5.49 9.68 15.27
CA ALA A 204 5.45 8.54 14.35
C ALA A 204 5.83 7.23 15.06
N ALA A 205 6.86 7.26 15.91
CA ALA A 205 7.27 6.11 16.71
C ALA A 205 6.15 5.71 17.69
N GLY A 206 5.58 6.68 18.42
CA GLY A 206 4.46 6.46 19.32
C GLY A 206 3.21 5.91 18.61
N ALA A 207 2.87 6.48 17.45
CA ALA A 207 1.76 6.00 16.63
C ALA A 207 2.01 4.58 16.10
N GLY A 208 3.23 4.24 15.70
CA GLY A 208 3.60 2.88 15.28
C GLY A 208 3.45 1.86 16.42
N VAL A 209 3.93 2.21 17.63
CA VAL A 209 3.71 1.38 18.83
C VAL A 209 2.23 1.22 19.14
N TYR A 210 1.43 2.29 18.99
CA TYR A 210 -0.01 2.22 19.21
C TYR A 210 -0.71 1.30 18.19
N VAL A 211 -0.41 1.42 16.89
CA VAL A 211 -0.93 0.52 15.84
C VAL A 211 -0.62 -0.94 16.15
N PHE A 212 0.62 -1.23 16.60
CA PHE A 212 1.02 -2.56 17.02
C PHE A 212 0.18 -3.06 18.21
N ARG A 213 0.07 -2.25 19.27
CA ARG A 213 -0.70 -2.62 20.48
C ARG A 213 -2.19 -2.80 20.20
N GLU A 214 -2.78 -1.92 19.40
CA GLU A 214 -4.18 -1.99 18.98
C GLU A 214 -4.45 -3.29 18.21
N GLY A 215 -3.60 -3.64 17.25
CA GLY A 215 -3.71 -4.88 16.50
C GLY A 215 -3.64 -6.10 17.42
N VAL A 216 -2.60 -6.20 18.26
CA VAL A 216 -2.42 -7.33 19.19
C VAL A 216 -3.59 -7.43 20.18
N SER A 217 -4.03 -6.31 20.75
CA SER A 217 -5.16 -6.29 21.68
C SER A 217 -6.46 -6.75 21.02
N ARG A 218 -6.73 -6.33 19.77
CA ARG A 218 -7.93 -6.74 19.06
C ARG A 218 -7.91 -8.23 18.69
N PHE A 219 -6.75 -8.75 18.32
CA PHE A 219 -6.58 -10.19 18.12
C PHE A 219 -6.88 -10.97 19.39
N LEU A 220 -6.24 -10.61 20.51
CA LEU A 220 -6.40 -11.32 21.79
C LEU A 220 -7.83 -11.28 22.32
N THR A 221 -8.59 -10.23 22.02
CA THR A 221 -9.98 -10.08 22.46
C THR A 221 -11.00 -10.77 21.57
N THR A 222 -10.77 -10.81 20.25
CA THR A 222 -11.75 -11.34 19.28
C THR A 222 -11.41 -12.74 18.77
N GLY A 223 -10.16 -13.18 18.93
CA GLY A 223 -9.63 -14.39 18.26
C GLY A 223 -9.56 -14.28 16.73
N ASN A 224 -9.94 -13.13 16.15
CA ASN A 224 -10.06 -12.96 14.72
C ASN A 224 -8.78 -12.37 14.12
N TYR A 225 -7.98 -13.21 13.45
CA TYR A 225 -6.75 -12.79 12.79
C TYR A 225 -6.97 -11.80 11.63
N LEU A 226 -8.16 -11.78 11.00
CA LEU A 226 -8.47 -10.83 9.92
C LEU A 226 -8.57 -9.40 10.46
N SER A 227 -9.12 -9.23 11.66
CA SER A 227 -9.13 -7.92 12.34
C SER A 227 -7.71 -7.41 12.57
N TYR A 228 -6.80 -8.31 12.96
CA TYR A 228 -5.38 -8.02 13.13
C TYR A 228 -4.65 -7.66 11.82
N TYR A 229 -5.15 -8.12 10.67
CA TYR A 229 -4.59 -7.78 9.36
C TYR A 229 -5.24 -6.57 8.68
N SER A 230 -6.29 -5.98 9.25
CA SER A 230 -6.86 -4.77 8.66
C SER A 230 -5.89 -3.60 8.74
N GLN A 231 -5.65 -2.96 7.59
CA GLN A 231 -4.93 -1.67 7.50
C GLN A 231 -5.89 -0.47 7.56
N TRP A 232 -7.19 -0.72 7.50
CA TRP A 232 -8.23 0.30 7.51
C TRP A 232 -8.66 0.60 8.94
N ARG A 233 -7.75 1.21 9.70
CA ARG A 233 -7.96 1.60 11.11
C ARG A 233 -7.76 3.09 11.31
N PRO A 234 -8.47 3.72 12.27
CA PRO A 234 -8.21 5.12 12.63
C PRO A 234 -6.75 5.36 13.05
N SER A 235 -6.15 4.42 13.77
CA SER A 235 -4.74 4.45 14.20
C SER A 235 -3.76 4.47 13.02
N VAL A 236 -3.98 3.60 12.03
CA VAL A 236 -3.15 3.45 10.83
C VAL A 236 -3.29 4.70 9.96
N LEU A 237 -4.46 5.32 9.88
CA LEU A 237 -4.64 6.60 9.20
C LEU A 237 -3.74 7.68 9.80
N ILE A 238 -3.79 7.88 11.11
CA ILE A 238 -2.98 8.88 11.82
C ILE A 238 -1.48 8.58 11.62
N TYR A 239 -1.09 7.32 11.82
CA TYR A 239 0.28 6.87 11.62
C TYR A 239 0.77 7.14 10.19
N THR A 240 -0.05 6.84 9.19
CA THR A 240 0.24 7.07 7.76
C THR A 240 0.45 8.55 7.47
N VAL A 241 -0.39 9.44 8.01
CA VAL A 241 -0.27 10.89 7.78
C VAL A 241 1.04 11.41 8.38
N ILE A 242 1.35 11.07 9.63
CA ILE A 242 2.57 11.53 10.30
C ILE A 242 3.81 10.98 9.59
N LEU A 243 3.84 9.67 9.31
CA LEU A 243 4.97 9.05 8.62
C LEU A 243 5.11 9.58 7.19
N GLY A 244 4.00 9.78 6.48
CA GLY A 244 3.96 10.36 5.15
C GLY A 244 4.59 11.75 5.09
N LEU A 245 4.32 12.61 6.08
CA LEU A 245 4.94 13.93 6.22
C LEU A 245 6.46 13.84 6.42
N ILE A 246 6.92 12.94 7.28
CA ILE A 246 8.35 12.70 7.52
C ILE A 246 9.03 12.19 6.26
N LEU A 247 8.47 11.15 5.62
CA LEU A 247 9.01 10.59 4.39
C LEU A 247 9.05 11.63 3.28
N PHE A 248 8.00 12.46 3.14
CA PHE A 248 7.99 13.56 2.17
C PHE A 248 9.16 14.51 2.38
N CYS A 249 9.39 14.97 3.62
CA CYS A 249 10.52 15.84 3.95
C CYS A 249 11.87 15.15 3.74
N ILE A 250 12.03 13.89 4.13
CA ILE A 250 13.30 13.17 3.90
C ILE A 250 13.61 13.15 2.40
N PHE A 251 12.65 12.75 1.55
CA PHE A 251 12.87 12.57 0.13
C PHE A 251 12.94 13.87 -0.68
N GLU A 252 12.27 14.94 -0.25
CA GLU A 252 12.36 16.25 -0.93
C GLU A 252 13.72 16.92 -0.66
N ASN A 253 14.31 16.71 0.52
CA ASN A 253 15.55 17.41 0.92
C ASN A 253 16.81 16.54 0.81
N THR A 254 16.70 15.23 0.58
CA THR A 254 17.88 14.41 0.27
C THR A 254 18.32 14.63 -1.18
N LYS A 255 19.54 15.15 -1.36
CA LYS A 255 20.27 15.19 -2.64
C LYS A 255 20.77 13.80 -3.06
N LEU A 256 20.05 12.72 -2.73
CA LEU A 256 20.41 11.38 -3.17
C LEU A 256 20.37 11.35 -4.70
N GLN A 257 21.40 10.80 -5.35
CA GLN A 257 21.57 10.80 -6.80
C GLN A 257 20.26 10.44 -7.53
N PHE A 258 19.55 11.48 -8.00
CA PHE A 258 18.18 11.39 -8.46
C PHE A 258 18.01 10.38 -9.61
N SER A 259 19.05 10.14 -10.40
CA SER A 259 18.95 9.30 -11.60
C SER A 259 18.72 7.82 -11.29
N GLN A 260 19.39 7.24 -10.28
CA GLN A 260 19.27 5.81 -9.98
C GLN A 260 17.99 5.50 -9.20
N ILE A 261 17.67 6.30 -8.19
CA ILE A 261 16.44 6.14 -7.39
C ILE A 261 15.19 6.34 -8.27
N GLN A 262 15.21 7.29 -9.21
CA GLN A 262 14.12 7.45 -10.16
C GLN A 262 13.98 6.26 -11.11
N LYS A 263 15.08 5.62 -11.54
CA LYS A 263 15.03 4.40 -12.35
C LYS A 263 14.37 3.26 -11.55
N VAL A 264 14.78 3.05 -10.30
CA VAL A 264 14.20 2.00 -9.43
C VAL A 264 12.73 2.30 -9.07
N SER A 265 12.39 3.56 -8.85
CA SER A 265 11.01 4.00 -8.56
C SER A 265 10.03 3.71 -9.71
N ARG A 266 10.51 3.68 -10.96
CA ARG A 266 9.70 3.26 -12.12
C ARG A 266 9.38 1.77 -12.06
N LEU A 267 10.29 0.95 -11.55
CA LEU A 267 10.09 -0.49 -11.40
C LEU A 267 9.07 -0.83 -10.29
N SER A 268 8.83 0.06 -9.34
CA SER A 268 7.94 -0.22 -8.19
C SER A 268 6.52 -0.63 -8.59
N PHE A 269 6.02 -0.15 -9.74
CA PHE A 269 4.69 -0.52 -10.22
C PHE A 269 4.65 -1.95 -10.78
N LEU A 270 5.69 -2.36 -11.52
CA LEU A 270 5.83 -3.75 -11.95
C LEU A 270 6.08 -4.69 -10.77
N VAL A 271 6.93 -4.29 -9.82
CA VAL A 271 7.17 -5.04 -8.57
C VAL A 271 5.87 -5.29 -7.81
N PHE A 272 4.97 -4.30 -7.76
CA PHE A 272 3.63 -4.47 -7.18
C PHE A 272 2.84 -5.62 -7.82
N PHE A 273 2.96 -5.84 -9.12
CA PHE A 273 2.26 -6.95 -9.76
C PHE A 273 2.92 -8.31 -9.53
N ILE A 274 4.24 -8.38 -9.53
CA ILE A 274 4.95 -9.68 -9.57
C ILE A 274 5.35 -10.22 -8.20
N HIS A 275 5.44 -9.37 -7.17
CA HIS A 275 6.02 -9.78 -5.89
C HIS A 275 5.29 -10.94 -5.21
N VAL A 276 3.98 -11.11 -5.45
CA VAL A 276 3.24 -12.26 -4.91
C VAL A 276 3.59 -13.55 -5.64
N ILE A 277 3.75 -13.53 -6.97
CA ILE A 277 4.30 -14.69 -7.70
C ILE A 277 5.69 -15.04 -7.16
N VAL A 278 6.56 -14.03 -7.00
CA VAL A 278 7.91 -14.24 -6.45
C VAL A 278 7.84 -14.83 -5.05
N LEU A 279 7.00 -14.28 -4.18
CA LEU A 279 6.80 -14.76 -2.82
C LEU A 279 6.34 -16.23 -2.81
N GLU A 280 5.33 -16.60 -3.59
CA GLU A 280 4.80 -17.98 -3.62
C GLU A 280 5.82 -18.98 -4.19
N VAL A 281 6.56 -18.57 -5.22
CA VAL A 281 7.62 -19.40 -5.81
C VAL A 281 8.79 -19.56 -4.83
N SER A 282 9.30 -18.46 -4.25
CA SER A 282 10.35 -18.48 -3.23
C SER A 282 9.94 -19.31 -2.02
N TRP A 283 8.69 -19.17 -1.56
CA TRP A 283 8.15 -19.97 -0.46
C TRP A 283 8.18 -21.46 -0.76
N THR A 284 7.76 -21.84 -1.97
CA THR A 284 7.67 -23.25 -2.39
C THR A 284 9.06 -23.87 -2.59
N ILE A 285 10.01 -23.14 -3.17
CA ILE A 285 11.36 -23.64 -3.47
C ILE A 285 12.22 -23.74 -2.22
N ILE A 286 12.31 -22.66 -1.43
CA ILE A 286 13.29 -22.57 -0.33
C ILE A 286 12.69 -22.05 0.99
N GLY A 287 11.70 -21.16 0.94
CA GLY A 287 11.15 -20.50 2.12
C GLY A 287 10.57 -21.47 3.15
N ARG A 288 9.81 -22.49 2.72
CA ARG A 288 9.25 -23.50 3.62
C ARG A 288 10.34 -24.29 4.35
N PHE A 289 11.39 -24.70 3.63
CA PHE A 289 12.52 -25.44 4.21
C PHE A 289 13.28 -24.57 5.22
N LEU A 290 13.64 -23.34 4.84
CA LEU A 290 14.32 -22.39 5.71
C LEU A 290 13.48 -22.06 6.96
N PHE A 291 12.17 -21.88 6.80
CA PHE A 291 11.27 -21.64 7.93
C PHE A 291 11.32 -22.80 8.92
N THR A 292 11.23 -24.05 8.46
CA THR A 292 11.32 -25.21 9.35
C THR A 292 12.68 -25.30 10.06
N LEU A 293 13.78 -24.97 9.38
CA LEU A 293 15.13 -25.00 9.96
C LEU A 293 15.32 -23.89 11.02
N MET A 294 14.80 -22.69 10.75
CA MET A 294 15.10 -21.49 11.53
C MET A 294 14.04 -21.17 12.59
N SER A 295 12.82 -21.69 12.48
CA SER A 295 11.74 -21.43 13.43
C SER A 295 11.93 -22.05 14.81
N GLY A 296 12.91 -22.95 14.98
CA GLY A 296 13.17 -23.63 16.26
C GLY A 296 13.78 -22.76 17.37
N ASN A 297 14.44 -21.65 17.03
CA ASN A 297 15.02 -20.74 18.02
C ASN A 297 14.71 -19.27 17.72
N ILE A 298 14.83 -18.40 18.74
CA ILE A 298 14.43 -16.99 18.64
C ILE A 298 15.21 -16.27 17.54
N ILE A 299 16.53 -16.46 17.46
CA ILE A 299 17.38 -15.78 16.47
C ILE A 299 16.97 -16.18 15.04
N GLY A 300 16.73 -17.47 14.81
CA GLY A 300 16.32 -17.99 13.52
C GLY A 300 14.97 -17.41 13.08
N LYS A 301 14.00 -17.26 13.98
CA LYS A 301 12.73 -16.57 13.68
C LYS A 301 12.96 -15.13 13.24
N LEU A 302 13.83 -14.39 13.95
CA LEU A 302 14.13 -12.98 13.62
C LEU A 302 14.83 -12.85 12.26
N VAL A 303 15.80 -13.72 11.99
CA VAL A 303 16.62 -13.66 10.78
C VAL A 303 15.83 -14.16 9.57
N PHE A 304 14.91 -15.13 9.75
CA PHE A 304 14.07 -15.66 8.68
C PHE A 304 13.25 -14.57 8.00
N ASP A 305 12.51 -13.75 8.75
CA ASP A 305 11.65 -12.72 8.15
C ASP A 305 12.45 -11.70 7.33
N LEU A 306 13.62 -11.31 7.83
CA LEU A 306 14.49 -10.35 7.14
C LEU A 306 15.08 -10.95 5.86
N ILE A 307 15.50 -12.22 5.90
CA ILE A 307 16.01 -12.94 4.73
C ILE A 307 14.89 -13.10 3.71
N PHE A 308 13.73 -13.62 4.12
CA PHE A 308 12.62 -13.91 3.21
C PHE A 308 12.06 -12.62 2.57
N PHE A 309 11.94 -11.55 3.36
CA PHE A 309 11.66 -10.21 2.85
C PHE A 309 12.72 -9.72 1.85
N GLY A 310 14.00 -9.78 2.24
CA GLY A 310 15.11 -9.30 1.41
C GLY A 310 15.22 -10.04 0.09
N GLU A 311 15.07 -11.37 0.13
CA GLU A 311 15.05 -12.24 -1.04
C GLU A 311 13.88 -11.90 -1.96
N THR A 312 12.65 -11.89 -1.44
CA THR A 312 11.44 -11.59 -2.22
C THR A 312 11.55 -10.21 -2.88
N ALA A 313 12.01 -9.21 -2.13
CA ALA A 313 12.22 -7.86 -2.66
C ALA A 313 13.31 -7.86 -3.75
N ALA A 314 14.48 -8.44 -3.48
CA ALA A 314 15.60 -8.46 -4.43
C ALA A 314 15.22 -9.15 -5.74
N ILE A 315 14.63 -10.35 -5.67
CA ILE A 315 14.19 -11.11 -6.86
C ILE A 315 13.12 -10.31 -7.63
N SER A 316 12.15 -9.72 -6.93
CA SER A 316 11.12 -8.92 -7.58
C SER A 316 11.71 -7.71 -8.32
N PHE A 317 12.64 -6.97 -7.70
CA PHE A 317 13.29 -5.84 -8.35
C PHE A 317 14.20 -6.27 -9.52
N LEU A 318 14.88 -7.41 -9.40
CA LEU A 318 15.70 -7.98 -10.48
C LEU A 318 14.84 -8.38 -11.68
N ILE A 319 13.76 -9.13 -11.47
CA ILE A 319 12.83 -9.52 -12.53
C ILE A 319 12.24 -8.26 -13.19
N ALA A 320 11.79 -7.29 -12.38
CA ALA A 320 11.26 -6.04 -12.91
C ALA A 320 12.29 -5.28 -13.76
N PHE A 321 13.55 -5.25 -13.33
CA PHE A 321 14.65 -4.63 -14.08
C PHE A 321 14.88 -5.28 -15.44
N PHE A 322 14.88 -6.62 -15.52
CA PHE A 322 15.04 -7.34 -16.78
C PHE A 322 13.84 -7.20 -17.70
N LEU A 323 12.62 -7.34 -17.17
CA LEU A 323 11.39 -7.21 -17.97
C LEU A 323 11.24 -5.79 -18.55
N HIS A 324 11.65 -4.76 -17.82
CA HIS A 324 11.62 -3.38 -18.31
C HIS A 324 12.61 -3.12 -19.47
N LYS A 325 13.62 -3.99 -19.68
CA LYS A 325 14.52 -3.90 -20.85
C LYS A 325 13.91 -4.49 -22.13
N ILE A 326 12.83 -5.26 -22.03
CA ILE A 326 12.22 -5.91 -23.19
C ILE A 326 11.41 -4.87 -23.99
N PRO A 327 11.74 -4.62 -25.28
CA PRO A 327 11.03 -3.66 -26.10
C PRO A 327 9.54 -3.98 -26.19
N LYS A 328 8.68 -2.96 -26.22
CA LYS A 328 7.20 -3.04 -26.31
C LYS A 328 6.48 -3.68 -25.10
N LEU A 329 7.18 -4.45 -24.25
CA LEU A 329 6.57 -5.12 -23.09
C LEU A 329 6.16 -4.13 -21.97
N HIS A 330 6.84 -2.98 -21.87
CA HIS A 330 6.57 -1.93 -20.88
C HIS A 330 5.11 -1.43 -20.82
N ARG A 331 4.34 -1.53 -21.92
CA ARG A 331 2.91 -1.13 -21.91
C ARG A 331 2.01 -2.17 -21.28
N LEU A 332 2.41 -3.45 -21.30
CA LEU A 332 1.64 -4.57 -20.77
C LEU A 332 1.98 -4.87 -19.32
N ILE A 333 3.22 -4.62 -18.90
CA ILE A 333 3.70 -5.03 -17.57
C ILE A 333 3.57 -3.92 -16.52
N GLY A 334 3.45 -2.65 -16.94
CA GLY A 334 3.36 -1.49 -16.06
C GLY A 334 4.60 -0.62 -16.07
#